data_AF-A0A816AMF8-F1
#
_entry.id   AF-A0A816AMF8-F1
#
_cell.length_a   1.000
_cell.length_b   1.000
_cell.length_c   1.000
_cell.angle_alpha   90.00
_cell.angle_beta   90.00
_cell.angle_gamma   90.00
#
_symmetry.space_group_name_H-M   'P 1'
#
loop_
_entity.id
_entity.type
_entity.pdbx_description
1 polymer ?
#
loop_
_entity_poly.entity_id
_entity_poly.type
_entity_poly.pdbx_seq_one_letter_code
_entity_poly.pdbx_strand_id
1 'polypeptide(L)'
;GVTFQTPCTFKNKLNEEHCEPKPSDQVSNTQIDCFISTFIEGLTKNMNRSKYCYEYNASMRRFASSVYALGGRNIYQFLQLNLPGAFPTIPTLDSYNKELCKRFQEGEFRFQELENYSNTINC
;
A
#
# COMPACT_ATOMS: atom_id res chain seq x y z
N GLY A 1 14.33 -27.12 -5.92
CA GLY A 1 13.87 -26.18 -6.96
C GLY A 1 13.78 -24.81 -6.34
N VAL A 2 14.44 -23.83 -6.92
CA VAL A 2 14.46 -22.44 -6.41
C VAL A 2 13.15 -21.77 -6.81
N THR A 3 12.32 -21.40 -5.84
CA THR A 3 11.08 -20.66 -6.07
C THR A 3 11.39 -19.17 -6.18
N PHE A 4 11.18 -18.61 -7.36
CA PHE A 4 11.20 -17.16 -7.58
C PHE A 4 9.88 -16.57 -7.07
N GLN A 5 9.93 -15.77 -5.99
CA GLN A 5 8.84 -14.89 -5.60
C GLN A 5 8.80 -13.69 -6.55
N THR A 6 7.76 -13.60 -7.37
CA THR A 6 7.48 -12.43 -8.22
C THR A 6 6.91 -11.27 -7.38
N PRO A 7 7.17 -10.01 -7.78
CA PRO A 7 6.75 -8.83 -7.03
C PRO A 7 5.26 -8.51 -7.26
N CYS A 8 4.55 -8.21 -6.17
CA CYS A 8 3.15 -7.81 -6.19
C CYS A 8 2.94 -6.53 -7.01
N THR A 9 2.05 -6.58 -8.01
CA THR A 9 1.71 -5.42 -8.86
C THR A 9 0.46 -4.71 -8.32
N PHE A 10 0.56 -3.38 -8.25
CA PHE A 10 -0.39 -2.45 -7.62
C PHE A 10 -1.65 -2.27 -8.47
N LYS A 11 -2.86 -2.46 -7.90
CA LYS A 11 -4.12 -1.94 -8.45
C LYS A 11 -4.83 -1.10 -7.39
N ASN A 12 -4.87 0.21 -7.60
CA ASN A 12 -5.55 1.17 -6.72
C ASN A 12 -7.07 1.15 -6.98
N LYS A 13 -7.87 1.00 -5.91
CA LYS A 13 -9.24 1.53 -5.85
C LYS A 13 -9.31 2.53 -4.69
N LEU A 14 -9.58 3.77 -5.05
CA LEU A 14 -9.76 4.92 -4.16
C LEU A 14 -11.06 4.79 -3.38
N ASN A 15 -10.98 4.83 -2.06
CA ASN A 15 -12.06 5.35 -1.22
C ASN A 15 -11.46 6.58 -0.53
N GLU A 16 -11.96 7.75 -0.93
CA GLU A 16 -11.56 9.07 -0.45
C GLU A 16 -12.06 9.27 0.98
N GLU A 17 -11.14 9.47 1.93
CA GLU A 17 -11.43 10.22 3.15
C GLU A 17 -11.34 11.70 2.80
N HIS A 18 -12.42 12.42 3.08
CA HIS A 18 -12.73 13.76 2.57
C HIS A 18 -11.79 14.82 3.20
N CYS A 19 -10.92 15.42 2.38
CA CYS A 19 -10.34 16.73 2.67
C CYS A 19 -11.21 17.77 1.95
N GLU A 20 -11.88 18.67 2.68
CA GLU A 20 -12.64 19.73 2.02
C GLU A 20 -11.72 20.69 1.24
N PRO A 21 -11.98 20.94 -0.05
CA PRO A 21 -11.19 21.85 -0.85
C PRO A 21 -11.73 23.29 -0.75
N LYS A 22 -10.84 24.27 -0.58
CA LYS A 22 -11.14 25.65 -0.99
C LYS A 22 -10.99 25.73 -2.52
N PRO A 23 -11.87 26.44 -3.25
CA PRO A 23 -11.85 26.43 -4.70
C PRO A 23 -10.82 27.43 -5.24
N SER A 24 -9.84 26.92 -6.00
CA SER A 24 -9.29 27.60 -7.18
C SER A 24 -8.37 26.63 -7.93
N ASP A 25 -8.90 26.11 -9.05
CA ASP A 25 -8.24 25.74 -10.30
C ASP A 25 -6.73 25.45 -10.28
N GLN A 26 -6.37 24.15 -10.27
CA GLN A 26 -5.28 23.50 -11.03
C GLN A 26 -4.89 22.13 -10.40
N VAL A 27 -4.91 21.06 -11.20
CA VAL A 27 -4.41 19.72 -10.86
C VAL A 27 -2.87 19.78 -10.73
N SER A 28 -2.15 19.36 -9.69
CA SER A 28 -2.49 18.79 -8.37
C SER A 28 -1.28 18.88 -7.40
N ASN A 29 -0.78 20.08 -7.07
CA ASN A 29 0.26 20.26 -6.04
C ASN A 29 -0.29 20.01 -4.62
N THR A 30 -1.57 20.30 -4.41
CA THR A 30 -2.28 20.22 -3.13
C THR A 30 -2.32 18.82 -2.51
N GLN A 31 -2.34 17.77 -3.34
CA GLN A 31 -2.48 16.39 -2.85
C GLN A 31 -1.15 15.79 -2.39
N ILE A 32 -0.03 16.18 -3.03
CA ILE A 32 1.32 15.80 -2.61
C ILE A 32 1.66 16.49 -1.29
N ASP A 33 1.32 17.77 -1.17
CA ASP A 33 1.46 18.54 0.07
C ASP A 33 0.68 17.88 1.23
N CYS A 34 -0.50 17.32 0.95
CA CYS A 34 -1.32 16.63 1.94
C CYS A 34 -0.66 15.35 2.49
N PHE A 35 -0.07 14.51 1.63
CA PHE A 35 0.62 13.31 2.11
C PHE A 35 1.88 13.66 2.90
N ILE A 36 2.72 14.56 2.38
CA ILE A 36 3.98 14.94 3.03
C ILE A 36 3.70 15.58 4.39
N SER A 37 2.73 16.49 4.48
CA SER A 37 2.26 17.04 5.75
C SER A 37 1.84 15.93 6.73
N THR A 38 0.97 15.03 6.29
CA THR A 38 0.48 13.90 7.10
C THR A 38 1.61 12.98 7.55
N PHE A 39 2.60 12.76 6.69
CA PHE A 39 3.76 11.92 6.98
C PHE A 39 4.69 12.58 8.01
N ILE A 40 4.98 13.87 7.86
CA ILE A 40 5.80 14.65 8.80
C ILE A 40 5.12 14.74 10.16
N GLU A 41 3.80 14.99 10.19
CA GLU A 41 3.03 14.99 11.44
C GLU A 41 3.06 13.63 12.12
N GLY A 42 2.85 12.54 11.36
CA GLY A 42 2.89 11.17 11.88
C GLY A 42 4.28 10.81 12.42
N LEU A 43 5.33 11.18 11.69
CA LEU A 43 6.72 11.03 12.13
C LEU A 43 6.98 11.78 13.43
N THR A 44 6.61 13.06 13.49
CA THR A 44 6.83 13.91 14.68
C THR A 44 6.08 13.36 15.89
N LYS A 45 4.83 12.92 15.70
CA LYS A 45 4.05 12.24 16.74
C LYS A 45 4.73 10.96 17.23
N ASN A 46 5.26 10.13 16.32
CA ASN A 46 5.98 8.91 16.69
C ASN A 46 7.30 9.20 17.41
N MET A 47 8.04 10.24 17.01
CA MET A 47 9.27 10.65 17.70
C MET A 47 9.01 11.10 19.15
N ASN A 48 7.84 11.68 19.42
CA ASN A 48 7.43 12.07 20.78
C ASN A 48 6.90 10.90 21.62
N ARG A 49 6.74 9.70 21.04
CA ARG A 49 6.25 8.51 21.73
C ARG A 49 7.41 7.61 22.14
N SER A 50 7.12 6.70 23.07
CA SER A 50 8.05 5.60 23.36
C SER A 50 8.19 4.69 22.13
N LYS A 51 9.37 4.07 21.99
CA LYS A 51 9.79 3.28 20.83
C LYS A 51 8.82 2.16 20.41
N TYR A 52 7.94 1.71 21.32
CA TYR A 52 7.02 0.60 21.10
C TYR A 52 5.57 1.05 20.84
N CYS A 53 5.30 2.35 20.84
CA CYS A 53 3.96 2.92 20.69
C CYS A 53 3.79 3.70 19.38
N TYR A 54 4.60 3.39 18.35
CA TYR A 54 4.47 4.03 17.05
C TYR A 54 3.18 3.60 16.36
N GLU A 55 2.46 4.57 15.80
CA GLU A 55 1.25 4.33 15.01
C GLU A 55 1.43 4.88 13.61
N TYR A 56 0.81 4.20 12.66
CA TYR A 56 0.92 4.52 11.24
C TYR A 56 -0.49 4.55 10.64
N ASN A 57 -0.86 5.70 10.06
CA ASN A 57 -2.12 5.81 9.34
C ASN A 57 -2.08 4.97 8.04
N ALA A 58 -3.23 4.83 7.37
CA ALA A 58 -3.34 3.99 6.16
C ALA A 58 -2.38 4.44 5.04
N SER A 59 -2.21 5.75 4.85
CA SER A 59 -1.32 6.31 3.82
C SER A 59 0.15 6.01 4.10
N MET A 60 0.60 6.17 5.35
CA MET A 60 1.96 5.82 5.79
C MET A 60 2.22 4.32 5.65
N ARG A 61 1.25 3.47 6.01
CA ARG A 61 1.35 2.01 5.83
C ARG A 61 1.52 1.63 4.36
N ARG A 62 0.68 2.19 3.47
CA ARG A 62 0.78 1.96 2.02
C ARG A 62 2.12 2.45 1.47
N PHE A 63 2.57 3.64 1.87
CA PHE A 63 3.87 4.16 1.49
C PHE A 63 5.01 3.23 1.92
N ALA A 64 5.01 2.78 3.17
CA ALA A 64 5.99 1.83 3.67
C ALA A 64 5.98 0.50 2.88
N SER A 65 4.80 -0.04 2.56
CA SER A 65 4.68 -1.25 1.73
C SER A 65 5.24 -1.04 0.34
N SER A 66 4.98 0.11 -0.29
CA SER A 66 5.52 0.45 -1.61
C SER A 66 7.05 0.61 -1.58
N VAL A 67 7.59 1.27 -0.56
CA VAL A 67 9.05 1.42 -0.38
C VAL A 67 9.71 0.04 -0.21
N TYR A 68 9.11 -0.86 0.57
CA TYR A 68 9.63 -2.21 0.74
C TYR A 68 9.53 -3.05 -0.54
N ALA A 69 8.42 -2.95 -1.28
CA ALA A 69 8.22 -3.69 -2.53
C ALA A 69 9.18 -3.23 -3.63
N LEU A 70 9.44 -1.92 -3.74
CA LEU A 70 10.28 -1.34 -4.78
C LEU A 70 11.77 -1.34 -4.42
N GLY A 71 12.09 -0.94 -3.18
CA GLY A 71 13.47 -0.82 -2.71
C GLY A 71 14.03 -2.10 -2.08
N GLY A 72 13.18 -3.09 -1.80
CA GLY A 72 13.56 -4.30 -1.10
C GLY A 72 13.96 -4.05 0.35
N ARG A 73 14.47 -5.11 0.98
CA ARG A 73 14.78 -5.12 2.43
C ARG A 73 15.88 -4.13 2.81
N ASN A 74 16.95 -4.03 2.01
CA ASN A 74 18.12 -3.22 2.37
C ASN A 74 17.81 -1.72 2.39
N ILE A 75 17.14 -1.22 1.35
CA ILE A 75 16.74 0.21 1.29
C ILE A 75 15.73 0.51 2.40
N TYR A 76 14.77 -0.38 2.62
CA TYR A 76 13.79 -0.21 3.68
C TYR A 76 14.43 -0.11 5.07
N GLN A 77 15.36 -1.03 5.39
CA GLN A 77 16.08 -1.01 6.66
C GLN A 77 16.98 0.22 6.80
N PHE A 78 17.64 0.63 5.72
CA PHE A 78 18.41 1.87 5.70
C PHE A 78 17.54 3.07 6.05
N LEU A 79 16.36 3.22 5.43
CA LEU A 79 15.43 4.30 5.74
C LEU A 79 14.92 4.24 7.18
N GLN A 80 14.59 3.04 7.68
CA GLN A 80 14.14 2.86 9.06
C GLN A 80 15.21 3.26 10.10
N LEU A 81 16.48 2.98 9.82
CA LEU A 81 17.58 3.35 10.71
C LEU A 81 17.86 4.86 10.71
N ASN A 82 17.71 5.51 9.55
CA ASN A 82 17.97 6.94 9.41
C ASN A 82 16.76 7.82 9.77
N LEU A 83 15.55 7.26 9.76
CA LEU A 83 14.29 7.95 10.08
C LEU A 83 13.51 7.18 11.16
N PRO A 84 13.93 7.24 12.43
CA PRO A 84 13.27 6.52 13.51
C PRO A 84 11.82 6.97 13.67
N GLY A 85 10.89 6.02 13.73
CA GLY A 85 9.46 6.30 13.85
C GLY A 85 8.75 6.58 12.52
N ALA A 86 9.48 6.72 11.41
CA ALA A 86 8.89 6.95 10.08
C ALA A 86 8.36 5.67 9.43
N PHE A 87 9.03 4.54 9.68
CA PHE A 87 8.72 3.25 9.05
C PHE A 87 8.45 2.16 10.09
N PRO A 88 7.38 1.36 9.92
CA PRO A 88 7.10 0.23 10.79
C PRO A 88 8.19 -0.84 10.69
N THR A 89 8.30 -1.70 11.71
CA THR A 89 9.23 -2.84 11.65
C THR A 89 8.81 -3.83 10.55
N ILE A 90 9.75 -4.59 9.99
CA ILE A 90 9.43 -5.59 8.95
C ILE A 90 8.31 -6.55 9.41
N PRO A 91 8.32 -7.12 10.64
CA PRO A 91 7.21 -7.95 11.11
C PRO A 91 5.86 -7.23 11.11
N THR A 92 5.85 -5.96 11.53
CA THR A 92 4.64 -5.11 11.51
C THR A 92 4.17 -4.86 10.07
N LEU A 93 5.10 -4.58 9.15
CA LEU A 93 4.81 -4.37 7.74
C LEU A 93 4.23 -5.63 7.08
N ASP A 94 4.80 -6.81 7.38
CA ASP A 94 4.28 -8.08 6.90
C ASP A 94 2.86 -8.34 7.39
N SER A 95 2.54 -7.94 8.62
CA SER A 95 1.16 -8.00 9.14
C SER A 95 0.23 -7.10 8.32
N TYR A 96 0.62 -5.87 8.02
CA TYR A 96 -0.17 -4.97 7.18
C TYR A 96 -0.35 -5.51 5.76
N ASN A 97 0.71 -6.09 5.18
CA ASN A 97 0.65 -6.66 3.84
C ASN A 97 -0.25 -7.90 3.79
N LYS A 98 -0.25 -8.75 4.82
CA LYS A 98 -1.18 -9.89 4.89
C LYS A 98 -2.65 -9.46 4.87
N GLU A 99 -2.99 -8.35 5.53
CA GLU A 99 -4.34 -7.78 5.48
C GLU A 99 -4.70 -7.29 4.07
N LEU A 100 -3.74 -6.70 3.35
CA LEU A 100 -3.92 -6.25 1.97
C LEU A 100 -4.02 -7.42 0.98
N CYS A 101 -3.23 -8.48 1.19
CA CYS A 101 -3.17 -9.65 0.31
C CYS A 101 -4.43 -10.53 0.35
N LYS A 102 -5.24 -10.47 1.42
CA LYS A 102 -6.53 -11.20 1.51
C LYS A 102 -7.54 -10.83 0.41
N ARG A 103 -7.29 -9.78 -0.37
CA ARG A 103 -8.19 -9.27 -1.42
C ARG A 103 -7.88 -9.82 -2.83
N PHE A 104 -6.78 -10.53 -3.02
CA PHE A 104 -6.48 -11.13 -4.32
C PHE A 104 -7.12 -12.51 -4.43
N GLN A 105 -8.22 -12.58 -5.15
CA GLN A 105 -8.79 -13.84 -5.62
C GLN A 105 -8.14 -14.15 -6.97
N GLU A 106 -7.35 -15.23 -7.02
CA GLU A 106 -6.65 -15.63 -8.24
C GLU A 106 -7.65 -16.23 -9.23
N GLY A 107 -8.09 -15.41 -10.18
CA GLY A 107 -9.05 -15.81 -11.20
C GLY A 107 -10.45 -16.05 -10.65
N GLU A 108 -11.45 -15.66 -11.43
CA GLU A 108 -12.81 -16.15 -11.23
C GLU A 108 -13.08 -17.12 -12.38
N PHE A 109 -13.43 -18.37 -12.06
CA PHE A 109 -13.83 -19.32 -13.10
C PHE A 109 -15.16 -18.87 -13.67
N ARG A 110 -15.14 -18.37 -14.92
CA ARG A 110 -16.34 -17.91 -15.62
C ARG A 110 -17.05 -19.09 -16.30
N PHE A 111 -17.65 -19.97 -15.49
CA PHE A 111 -18.31 -21.19 -15.98
C PHE A 111 -19.42 -20.93 -17.02
N GLN A 112 -20.14 -19.81 -16.88
CA GLN A 112 -21.21 -19.44 -17.83
C GLN A 112 -20.68 -19.17 -19.24
N GLU A 113 -19.48 -18.62 -19.40
CA GLU A 113 -18.92 -18.37 -20.72
C GLU A 113 -18.28 -19.60 -21.33
N LEU A 114 -17.80 -20.52 -20.50
CA LEU A 114 -17.36 -21.83 -20.94
C LEU A 114 -18.53 -22.62 -21.54
N GLU A 115 -19.71 -22.56 -20.90
CA GLU A 115 -20.93 -23.17 -21.41
C GLU A 115 -21.38 -22.56 -22.74
N ASN A 116 -21.36 -21.22 -22.83
CA ASN A 116 -21.66 -20.52 -24.09
C ASN A 116 -20.70 -20.95 -25.21
N TYR A 117 -19.39 -21.02 -24.95
CA TYR A 117 -18.39 -21.45 -25.93
C TYR A 117 -18.61 -22.90 -26.40
N SER A 118 -18.88 -23.82 -25.46
CA SER A 118 -19.19 -25.22 -25.76
C SER A 118 -20.40 -25.36 -26.69
N ASN A 119 -21.45 -24.58 -26.42
CA ASN A 119 -22.66 -24.58 -27.25
C ASN A 119 -22.42 -23.94 -28.63
N THR A 120 -21.43 -23.05 -28.77
CA THR A 120 -21.09 -22.43 -30.06
C THR A 120 -20.28 -23.36 -30.97
N ILE A 121 -19.48 -24.29 -30.39
CA ILE A 121 -18.67 -25.25 -31.15
C ILE A 121 -19.47 -26.49 -31.59
N ASN A 122 -20.47 -26.89 -30.81
CA ASN A 122 -21.32 -28.05 -31.12
C ASN A 122 -22.47 -27.73 -32.11
N CYS A 123 -22.33 -26.67 -32.92
CA CYS A 123 -23.24 -26.32 -34.01
C CYS A 123 -22.61 -26.66 -35.37
#